data_AF-T1BB15-F1
#
_entry.id   AF-T1BB15-F1
#
_cell.length_a   1.000
_cell.length_b   1.000
_cell.length_c   1.000
_cell.angle_alpha   90.00
_cell.angle_beta   90.00
_cell.angle_gamma   90.00
#
_symmetry.space_group_name_H-M   'P 1'
#
loop_
_entity.id
_entity.type
_entity.pdbx_description
1 polymer ?
#
loop_
_entity_poly.entity_id
_entity_poly.type
_entity_poly.pdbx_seq_one_letter_code
_entity_poly.pdbx_strand_id
1 'polypeptide(L)'
;MPGIASLKPNSSATFEGTITAISAVRDVSTSRGPSKVADATIQDETGTIALTLWGADTTKYKVGQKVKVVDGWAKEYRGKLQVSMGRSGRVEVVG
;
A
#
# COMPACT_ATOMS: atom_id res chain seq x y z
N MET A 1 -7.07 10.44 13.97
CA MET A 1 -6.85 9.94 12.61
C MET A 1 -7.60 8.62 12.47
N PRO A 2 -8.27 8.33 11.35
CA PRO A 2 -8.90 7.02 11.15
C PRO A 2 -7.80 5.96 11.09
N GLY A 3 -7.94 4.90 11.90
CA GLY A 3 -7.07 3.74 11.83
C GLY A 3 -7.40 2.85 10.62
N ILE A 4 -6.48 1.93 10.30
CA ILE A 4 -6.61 0.97 9.21
C ILE A 4 -7.92 0.18 9.29
N ALA A 5 -8.35 -0.20 10.49
CA ALA A 5 -9.60 -0.93 10.71
C ALA A 5 -10.87 -0.16 10.28
N SER A 6 -10.80 1.17 10.20
CA SER A 6 -11.93 2.02 9.81
C SER A 6 -11.93 2.33 8.30
N LEU A 7 -10.97 1.80 7.54
CA LEU A 7 -10.90 1.99 6.10
C LEU A 7 -11.98 1.17 5.40
N LYS A 8 -12.69 1.84 4.49
CA LYS A 8 -13.70 1.18 3.65
C LYS A 8 -13.12 0.87 2.27
N PRO A 9 -13.51 -0.26 1.66
CA PRO A 9 -13.17 -0.49 0.27
C PRO A 9 -13.83 0.54 -0.64
N ASN A 10 -13.14 0.88 -1.73
CA ASN A 10 -13.48 1.94 -2.68
C ASN A 10 -13.49 3.36 -2.07
N SER A 11 -12.55 3.65 -1.15
CA SER A 11 -12.41 4.99 -0.56
C SER A 11 -10.94 5.42 -0.43
N SER A 12 -10.71 6.72 -0.18
CA SER A 12 -9.39 7.22 0.16
C SER A 12 -8.99 6.76 1.56
N ALA A 13 -7.76 6.29 1.68
CA ALA A 13 -7.18 5.69 2.86
C ALA A 13 -5.91 6.45 3.23
N THR A 14 -5.95 7.11 4.38
CA THR A 14 -4.82 7.83 4.95
C THR A 14 -4.52 7.23 6.31
N PHE A 15 -3.33 6.63 6.45
CA PHE A 15 -2.91 5.95 7.66
C PHE A 15 -1.38 5.91 7.76
N GLU A 16 -0.89 5.72 8.98
CA GLU A 16 0.52 5.58 9.29
C GLU A 16 0.75 4.15 9.79
N GLY A 17 1.92 3.59 9.52
CA GLY A 17 2.23 2.25 9.99
C GLY A 17 3.65 1.84 9.67
N THR A 18 4.02 0.65 10.12
CA THR A 18 5.35 0.08 9.89
C THR A 18 5.25 -1.04 8.87
N ILE A 19 6.18 -1.06 7.92
CA ILE A 19 6.26 -2.15 6.94
C ILE A 19 6.79 -3.39 7.65
N THR A 20 5.97 -4.42 7.80
CA THR A 20 6.37 -5.68 8.45
C THR A 20 6.76 -6.76 7.44
N ALA A 21 6.27 -6.66 6.21
CA ALA A 21 6.65 -7.55 5.12
C ALA A 21 6.62 -6.81 3.78
N ILE A 22 7.47 -7.22 2.84
CA ILE A 22 7.41 -6.80 1.44
C ILE A 22 7.49 -8.07 0.60
N SER A 23 6.49 -8.23 -0.26
CA SER A 23 6.42 -9.33 -1.23
C SER A 23 7.37 -9.07 -2.39
N ALA A 24 7.85 -10.13 -3.03
CA ALA A 24 8.68 -10.01 -4.22
C ALA A 24 7.98 -9.21 -5.33
N VAL A 25 8.75 -8.38 -6.02
CA VAL A 25 8.27 -7.61 -7.17
C VAL A 25 7.82 -8.57 -8.27
N ARG A 26 6.58 -8.42 -8.72
CA ARG A 26 5.95 -9.17 -9.80
C ARG A 26 5.80 -8.28 -11.02
N ASP A 27 6.13 -8.82 -12.18
CA ASP A 27 5.84 -8.16 -13.45
C ASP A 27 4.40 -8.50 -13.88
N VAL A 28 3.54 -7.47 -13.97
CA VAL A 28 2.16 -7.57 -14.42
C VAL A 28 1.98 -6.88 -15.77
N SER A 29 1.34 -7.55 -16.71
CA SER A 29 0.94 -6.94 -17.97
C SER A 29 -0.39 -6.21 -17.78
N THR A 30 -0.34 -4.88 -17.72
CA THR A 30 -1.55 -4.04 -17.71
C THR A 30 -1.94 -3.67 -19.13
N SER A 31 -3.15 -3.14 -19.32
CA SER A 31 -3.62 -2.67 -20.63
C SER A 31 -2.75 -1.56 -21.26
N ARG A 32 -1.80 -0.97 -20.50
CA ARG A 32 -0.84 0.03 -20.99
C ARG A 32 0.58 -0.52 -21.17
N GLY A 33 0.83 -1.79 -20.89
CA GLY A 33 2.14 -2.44 -20.99
C GLY A 33 2.58 -3.16 -19.72
N PRO A 34 3.77 -3.79 -19.75
CA PRO A 34 4.36 -4.44 -18.58
C PRO A 34 4.65 -3.41 -17.49
N SER A 35 4.27 -3.71 -16.27
CA SER A 35 4.50 -2.89 -15.09
C SER A 35 4.91 -3.78 -13.93
N LYS A 36 5.82 -3.28 -13.10
CA LYS A 36 6.23 -3.98 -11.88
C LYS A 36 5.26 -3.63 -10.75
N VAL A 37 4.91 -4.61 -9.94
CA VAL A 37 4.03 -4.44 -8.78
C VAL A 37 4.61 -5.22 -7.59
N ALA A 38 4.55 -4.67 -6.39
CA ALA A 38 4.93 -5.39 -5.17
C ALA A 38 3.93 -5.11 -4.07
N ASP A 39 3.62 -6.12 -3.25
CA ASP A 39 2.70 -5.96 -2.12
C ASP A 39 3.51 -5.82 -0.82
N ALA A 40 3.43 -4.66 -0.18
CA ALA A 40 4.00 -4.42 1.13
C ALA A 40 2.91 -4.54 2.20
N THR A 41 3.17 -5.25 3.30
CA THR A 41 2.29 -5.30 4.45
C THR A 41 2.65 -4.18 5.40
N ILE A 42 1.69 -3.29 5.62
CA ILE A 42 1.79 -2.23 6.63
C ILE A 42 0.97 -2.66 7.84
N GLN A 43 1.58 -2.57 9.00
CA GLN A 43 0.97 -2.85 10.29
C GLN A 43 0.93 -1.58 11.13
N ASP A 44 -0.23 -1.36 11.73
CA ASP A 44 -0.50 -0.29 12.68
C ASP A 44 -1.18 -0.87 13.93
N GLU A 45 -1.38 -0.04 14.95
CA GLU A 45 -2.08 -0.35 16.20
C GLU A 45 -3.51 -0.86 15.96
N THR A 46 -4.12 -0.43 14.86
CA THR A 46 -5.49 -0.76 14.50
C THR A 46 -5.64 -2.02 13.65
N GLY A 47 -4.56 -2.48 13.01
CA GLY A 47 -4.60 -3.67 12.15
C GLY A 47 -3.50 -3.71 11.10
N THR A 48 -3.66 -4.58 10.11
CA THR A 48 -2.71 -4.77 9.01
C THR A 48 -3.38 -4.61 7.66
N ILE A 49 -2.70 -3.99 6.70
CA ILE A 49 -3.19 -3.82 5.34
C ILE A 49 -2.09 -4.06 4.32
N ALA A 50 -2.48 -4.58 3.15
CA ALA A 50 -1.56 -4.76 2.04
C ALA A 50 -1.54 -3.49 1.18
N LEU A 51 -0.39 -2.85 1.07
CA LEU A 51 -0.10 -1.73 0.17
C LEU A 51 0.55 -2.24 -1.12
N THR A 52 -0.11 -2.04 -2.24
CA THR A 52 0.39 -2.35 -3.57
C THR A 52 1.24 -1.18 -4.11
N LEU A 53 2.55 -1.40 -4.16
CA LEU A 53 3.57 -0.53 -4.72
C LEU A 53 3.74 -0.81 -6.21
N TRP A 54 4.02 0.23 -7.00
CA TRP A 54 4.14 0.13 -8.46
C TRP A 54 5.52 0.60 -8.94
N GLY A 55 6.04 -0.05 -9.98
CA GLY A 55 7.27 0.37 -10.66
C GLY A 55 8.46 0.49 -9.71
N ALA A 56 9.10 1.66 -9.71
CA ALA A 56 10.30 1.95 -8.95
C ALA A 56 10.05 2.10 -7.43
N ASP A 57 8.81 2.37 -7.00
CA ASP A 57 8.46 2.47 -5.58
C ASP A 57 8.61 1.14 -4.85
N THR A 58 8.50 0.02 -5.57
CA THR A 58 8.67 -1.34 -5.01
C THR A 58 10.05 -1.57 -4.38
N THR A 59 11.08 -0.90 -4.91
CA THR A 59 12.47 -0.98 -4.42
C THR A 59 12.86 0.16 -3.48
N LYS A 60 11.99 1.15 -3.30
CA LYS A 60 12.27 2.35 -2.50
C LYS A 60 12.11 2.11 -1.00
N TYR A 61 11.18 1.23 -0.62
CA TYR A 61 10.86 0.93 0.77
C TYR A 61 11.45 -0.41 1.22
N LYS A 62 11.72 -0.53 2.51
CA LYS A 62 12.23 -1.76 3.14
C LYS A 62 11.38 -2.17 4.33
N VAL A 63 11.36 -3.47 4.61
CA VAL A 63 10.78 -4.02 5.84
C VAL A 63 11.47 -3.40 7.05
N GLY A 64 10.67 -3.03 8.05
CA GLY A 64 11.09 -2.34 9.27
C GLY A 64 11.01 -0.81 9.20
N GLN A 65 10.76 -0.21 8.03
CA GLN A 65 10.57 1.23 7.93
C GLN A 65 9.15 1.65 8.28
N LYS A 66 9.03 2.80 8.94
CA LYS A 66 7.76 3.45 9.22
C LYS A 66 7.39 4.34 8.04
N VAL A 67 6.18 4.17 7.53
CA VAL A 67 5.67 4.90 6.37
C VAL A 67 4.27 5.44 6.64
N LYS A 68 3.98 6.57 6.03
CA LYS A 68 2.71 7.26 6.03
C LYS A 68 2.12 7.19 4.64
N VAL A 69 0.94 6.60 4.53
CA VAL A 69 0.16 6.59 3.29
C VAL A 69 -0.85 7.72 3.37
N VAL A 70 -0.85 8.59 2.37
CA VAL A 70 -1.78 9.73 2.24
C VAL A 70 -2.55 9.59 0.94
N ASP A 71 -3.88 9.70 0.99
CA ASP A 71 -4.75 9.57 -0.19
C ASP A 71 -4.56 8.25 -0.97
N GLY A 72 -4.18 7.18 -0.26
CA GLY A 72 -4.15 5.84 -0.83
C GLY A 72 -5.54 5.40 -1.26
N TRP A 73 -5.65 4.59 -2.30
CA TRP A 73 -6.92 4.03 -2.75
C TRP A 73 -7.11 2.64 -2.17
N ALA A 74 -8.00 2.51 -1.18
CA ALA A 74 -8.42 1.21 -0.66
C ALA A 74 -9.37 0.52 -1.64
N LYS A 75 -9.03 -0.68 -2.06
CA LYS A 75 -9.81 -1.53 -2.95
C LYS A 75 -9.94 -2.91 -2.32
N GLU A 76 -11.13 -3.48 -2.35
CA GLU A 76 -11.30 -4.89 -1.98
C GLU A 76 -11.06 -5.77 -3.20
N TYR A 77 -10.22 -6.78 -3.02
CA TYR A 77 -10.01 -7.83 -4.01
C TYR A 77 -10.20 -9.20 -3.35
N ARG A 78 -11.23 -9.93 -3.79
CA ARG A 78 -11.60 -11.27 -3.27
C ARG A 78 -11.76 -11.29 -1.73
N GLY A 79 -12.39 -10.27 -1.16
CA GLY A 79 -12.61 -10.14 0.29
C GLY A 79 -11.37 -9.72 1.09
N LYS A 80 -10.27 -9.36 0.44
CA LYS A 80 -9.08 -8.78 1.07
C LYS A 80 -8.97 -7.30 0.72
N LEU A 81 -8.84 -6.46 1.74
CA LEU A 81 -8.60 -5.04 1.56
C LEU A 81 -7.14 -4.81 1.15
N GLN A 82 -6.94 -4.15 0.01
CA GLN A 82 -5.63 -3.75 -0.51
C GLN A 82 -5.65 -2.25 -0.78
N VAL A 83 -4.61 -1.55 -0.39
CA VAL A 83 -4.44 -0.13 -0.68
C VAL A 83 -3.45 -0.01 -1.82
N SER A 84 -3.74 0.84 -2.78
CA SER A 84 -2.79 1.20 -3.84
C SER A 84 -2.56 2.70 -3.81
N MET A 85 -1.46 3.19 -4.38
CA MET A 85 -1.18 4.63 -4.41
C MET A 85 -2.15 5.42 -5.33
N GLY A 86 -3.05 4.76 -6.07
CA GLY A 86 -4.06 5.43 -6.88
C GLY A 86 -3.48 6.50 -7.81
N ARG A 87 -4.27 7.55 -8.09
CA ARG A 87 -3.85 8.70 -8.92
C ARG A 87 -3.27 9.86 -8.10
N SER A 88 -3.66 9.96 -6.83
CA SER A 88 -3.30 11.07 -5.91
C SER A 88 -2.59 10.60 -4.65
N GLY A 89 -2.48 9.28 -4.46
CA GLY A 89 -1.92 8.71 -3.25
C GLY A 89 -0.40 8.79 -3.23
N ARG A 90 0.13 9.03 -2.04
CA ARG A 90 1.54 9.22 -1.79
C ARG A 90 1.96 8.42 -0.55
N VAL A 91 3.21 8.00 -0.56
CA VAL A 91 3.83 7.31 0.57
C VAL A 91 5.01 8.16 1.03
N GLU A 92 5.00 8.52 2.30
CA GLU A 92 6.06 9.28 2.95
C GLU A 92 6.76 8.38 3.95
N VAL A 93 8.09 8.27 3.86
CA VAL A 93 8.86 7.55 4.88
C VAL A 93 8.98 8.46 6.09
N VAL A 94 8.46 8.00 7.23
CA VAL A 94 8.57 8.69 8.51
C VAL A 94 9.74 8.04 9.23
N GLY A 95 10.95 8.51 8.94
CA GLY A 95 12.20 8.02 9.50
C GLY A 95 12.60 8.78 10.75
#